data_AF-A0A1W0WAG3-F1
#
_entry.id   AF-A0A1W0WAG3-F1
#
_cell.length_a   1.000
_cell.length_b   1.000
_cell.length_c   1.000
_cell.angle_alpha   90.00
_cell.angle_beta   90.00
_cell.angle_gamma   90.00
#
_symmetry.space_group_name_H-M   'P 1'
#
loop_
_entity.id
_entity.type
_entity.pdbx_description
1 polymer ?
#
loop_
_entity_poly.entity_id
_entity_poly.type
_entity_poly.pdbx_seq_one_letter_code
_entity_poly.pdbx_strand_id
1 'polypeptide(L)'
;MILDTLTLADEARKDPPREAIICQPKCTSDFCSKNPRAICSAEDNADQSKSCQETCQHTSCSACRFLQSVPRPCPHCAKDDFKCIKQFGRCIRKQNCRRRKFPCVSKGLAAKEDFGKFQCSVPDCPVE
;
A
#
# COMPACT_ATOMS: atom_id res chain seq x y z
N MET A 1 69.68 3.07 0.93
CA MET A 1 69.31 2.64 2.29
C MET A 1 67.98 3.29 2.61
N ILE A 2 66.96 2.45 2.82
CA ILE A 2 65.70 2.67 3.56
C ILE A 2 64.73 3.67 2.89
N LEU A 3 63.77 3.24 2.06
CA LEU A 3 62.45 2.60 2.33
C LEU A 3 61.50 3.44 3.21
N ASP A 4 60.27 3.58 2.69
CA ASP A 4 58.99 3.72 3.39
C ASP A 4 58.65 5.09 4.02
N THR A 5 57.49 5.71 3.83
CA THR A 5 56.20 5.26 3.29
C THR A 5 55.36 6.51 3.03
N LEU A 6 54.90 6.72 1.79
CA LEU A 6 53.74 7.56 1.52
C LEU A 6 52.52 6.73 1.94
N THR A 7 51.94 7.03 3.11
CA THR A 7 50.70 6.36 3.52
C THR A 7 49.56 6.83 2.63
N LEU A 8 49.07 5.86 1.89
CA LEU A 8 47.93 5.89 0.99
C LEU A 8 46.67 6.41 1.68
N ALA A 9 45.83 6.95 0.80
CA ALA A 9 44.45 7.32 1.01
C ALA A 9 43.60 6.21 1.65
N ASP A 10 42.40 6.65 2.05
CA ASP A 10 41.22 5.83 2.31
C ASP A 10 41.11 5.15 3.68
N GLU A 11 41.21 5.95 4.74
CA GLU A 11 40.39 5.66 5.92
C GLU A 11 38.93 5.98 5.58
N ALA A 12 38.23 4.92 5.18
CA ALA A 12 36.79 4.86 5.11
C ALA A 12 36.19 5.49 6.38
N ARG A 13 35.72 6.74 6.27
CA ARG A 13 34.63 7.24 7.11
C ARG A 13 33.37 6.47 6.71
N LYS A 14 33.33 5.21 7.12
CA LYS A 14 32.08 4.48 7.25
C LYS A 14 31.37 5.19 8.38
N ASP A 15 30.51 6.13 8.02
CA ASP A 15 29.59 6.73 8.97
C ASP A 15 29.04 5.61 9.86
N PRO A 16 29.07 5.75 11.19
CA PRO A 16 28.40 4.79 12.05
C PRO A 16 26.97 4.63 11.52
N PRO A 17 26.42 3.40 11.49
CA PRO A 17 25.05 3.21 11.01
C PRO A 17 24.17 4.20 11.76
N ARG A 18 23.58 5.16 11.03
CA ARG A 18 22.58 6.06 11.61
C ARG A 18 21.62 5.16 12.37
N GLU A 19 21.51 5.34 13.68
CA GLU A 19 20.59 4.59 14.51
C GLU A 19 19.25 4.55 13.78
N ALA A 20 18.76 3.34 13.49
CA ALA A 20 17.54 3.18 12.73
C ALA A 20 16.41 3.89 13.49
N ILE A 21 15.87 4.96 12.92
CA ILE A 21 14.76 5.70 13.53
C ILE A 21 13.59 4.74 13.65
N ILE A 22 13.16 4.45 14.88
CA ILE A 22 12.05 3.53 15.14
C ILE A 22 10.75 4.35 15.21
N CYS A 23 9.93 4.26 14.16
CA CYS A 23 8.64 4.96 14.10
C CYS A 23 7.51 4.11 14.71
N GLN A 24 7.03 4.48 15.92
CA GLN A 24 5.98 3.76 16.64
C GLN A 24 5.03 4.71 17.40
N PRO A 25 3.74 4.34 17.56
CA PRO A 25 3.08 3.17 17.00
C PRO A 25 2.82 3.33 15.49
N LYS A 26 2.83 2.25 14.70
CA LYS A 26 2.46 2.31 13.28
C LYS A 26 0.96 2.54 13.07
N CYS A 27 0.60 3.37 12.09
CA CYS A 27 -0.78 3.56 11.66
C CYS A 27 -1.30 2.31 10.94
N THR A 28 -1.85 1.35 11.68
CA THR A 28 -2.53 0.19 11.11
C THR A 28 -4.04 0.33 11.23
N SER A 29 -4.79 -0.35 10.35
CA SER A 29 -6.25 -0.36 10.42
C SER A 29 -6.75 -0.85 11.78
N ASP A 30 -6.12 -1.88 12.34
CA ASP A 30 -6.48 -2.40 13.67
C ASP A 30 -6.19 -1.39 14.77
N PHE A 31 -4.97 -0.82 14.80
CA PHE A 31 -4.58 0.17 15.81
C PHE A 31 -5.50 1.39 15.81
N CYS A 32 -5.77 1.95 14.63
CA CYS A 32 -6.59 3.15 14.51
C CYS A 32 -8.08 2.89 14.73
N SER A 33 -8.58 1.68 14.47
CA SER A 33 -9.95 1.30 14.82
C SER A 33 -10.20 1.31 16.33
N LYS A 34 -9.18 0.95 17.12
CA LYS A 34 -9.23 0.93 18.59
C LYS A 34 -8.91 2.29 19.21
N ASN A 35 -8.10 3.10 18.52
CA ASN A 35 -7.56 4.36 19.04
C ASN A 35 -7.79 5.52 18.06
N PRO A 36 -9.04 5.97 17.82
CA PRO A 36 -9.37 6.88 16.73
C PRO A 36 -8.74 8.28 16.85
N ARG A 37 -8.25 8.67 18.03
CA ARG A 37 -7.60 9.97 18.27
C ARG A 37 -6.09 9.87 18.54
N ALA A 38 -5.53 8.65 18.55
CA ALA A 38 -4.11 8.49 18.79
C ALA A 38 -3.27 9.03 17.63
N ILE A 39 -2.05 9.45 17.95
CA ILE A 39 -1.01 9.76 16.97
C ILE A 39 -0.26 8.48 16.62
N CYS A 40 0.00 8.26 15.35
CA CYS A 40 0.72 7.10 14.83
C CYS A 40 1.62 7.48 13.65
N SER A 41 2.60 6.64 13.35
CA SER A 41 3.50 6.78 12.20
C SER A 41 2.82 6.29 10.93
N ALA A 42 2.72 7.16 9.93
CA ALA A 42 2.20 6.83 8.61
C ALA A 42 3.30 6.57 7.58
N GLU A 43 4.53 6.25 8.00
CA GLU A 43 5.67 5.95 7.13
C GLU A 43 5.31 5.04 5.94
N ASP A 44 4.55 3.97 6.19
CA ASP A 44 4.19 2.95 5.18
C ASP A 44 2.87 3.24 4.42
N ASN A 45 2.05 4.17 4.91
CA ASN A 45 0.67 4.36 4.46
C ASN A 45 0.20 5.80 4.37
N ALA A 46 1.11 6.77 4.40
CA ALA A 46 0.84 8.15 4.01
C ALA A 46 0.32 8.18 2.56
N ASP A 47 -0.70 9.00 2.32
CA ASP A 47 -1.20 9.30 0.99
C ASP A 47 -0.16 10.10 0.18
N GLN A 48 0.50 11.06 0.84
CA GLN A 48 1.60 11.87 0.35
C GLN A 48 2.60 12.12 1.47
N SER A 49 3.88 11.81 1.24
CA SER A 49 4.95 12.19 2.17
C SER A 49 5.21 13.69 2.10
N LYS A 50 5.34 14.33 3.26
CA LYS A 50 5.62 15.76 3.40
C LYS A 50 7.08 15.92 3.82
N SER A 51 7.83 16.79 3.14
CA SER A 51 9.27 16.98 3.39
C SER A 51 9.58 17.64 4.74
N CYS A 52 8.67 18.48 5.24
CA CYS A 52 8.77 19.08 6.58
C CYS A 52 8.46 18.08 7.69
N GLN A 53 7.82 16.96 7.36
CA GLN A 53 7.59 15.87 8.30
C GLN A 53 8.79 14.92 8.19
N GLU A 54 9.34 14.52 9.33
CA GLU A 54 10.42 13.54 9.37
C GLU A 54 9.99 12.20 8.75
N THR A 55 10.90 11.23 8.65
CA THR A 55 10.66 9.90 8.05
C THR A 55 9.39 9.21 8.54
N CYS A 56 9.01 9.40 9.82
CA CYS A 56 7.85 8.74 10.41
C CYS A 56 6.49 9.28 9.95
N GLN A 57 6.42 10.49 9.38
CA GLN A 57 5.18 11.06 8.83
C GLN A 57 3.99 10.95 9.81
N HIS A 58 4.18 11.38 11.06
CA HIS A 58 3.19 11.19 12.11
C HIS A 58 1.87 11.91 11.80
N THR A 59 0.75 11.24 12.07
CA THR A 59 -0.60 11.81 11.90
C THR A 59 -1.57 11.24 12.93
N SER A 60 -2.79 11.77 13.00
CA SER A 60 -3.86 11.23 13.83
C SER A 60 -4.55 10.06 13.13
N CYS A 61 -4.90 9.02 13.87
CA CYS A 61 -5.71 7.91 13.38
C CYS A 61 -7.05 8.34 12.76
N SER A 62 -7.59 9.49 13.16
CA SER A 62 -8.80 10.08 12.57
C SER A 62 -8.61 10.54 11.12
N ALA A 63 -7.36 10.79 10.70
CA ALA A 63 -6.98 11.12 9.33
C ALA A 63 -6.72 9.88 8.46
N CYS A 64 -6.86 8.67 9.02
CA CYS A 64 -6.67 7.41 8.31
C CYS A 64 -8.00 6.79 7.87
N ARG A 65 -8.01 6.19 6.68
CA ARG A 65 -9.19 5.54 6.10
C ARG A 65 -8.84 4.38 5.20
N PHE A 66 -9.78 3.44 5.05
CA PHE A 66 -9.67 2.39 4.05
C PHE A 66 -10.27 2.88 2.72
N LEU A 67 -9.42 3.03 1.71
CA LEU A 67 -9.86 3.35 0.36
C LEU A 67 -10.24 2.05 -0.34
N GLN A 68 -11.53 1.82 -0.58
CA GLN A 68 -11.99 0.75 -1.46
C GLN A 68 -11.49 1.04 -2.88
N SER A 69 -10.60 0.21 -3.38
CA SER A 69 -10.30 0.19 -4.81
C SER A 69 -11.44 -0.54 -5.48
N VAL A 70 -12.25 0.19 -6.24
CA VAL A 70 -13.31 -0.40 -7.05
C VAL A 70 -12.68 -1.53 -7.87
N PRO A 71 -13.10 -2.80 -7.71
CA PRO A 71 -12.59 -3.87 -8.56
C PRO A 71 -12.86 -3.44 -9.99
N ARG A 72 -11.80 -3.42 -10.83
CA ARG A 72 -11.94 -3.06 -12.24
C ARG A 72 -13.10 -3.91 -12.79
N PRO A 73 -14.19 -3.29 -13.25
CA PRO A 73 -15.35 -4.05 -13.70
C PRO A 73 -14.87 -5.01 -14.78
N CYS A 74 -15.23 -6.29 -14.66
CA CYS A 74 -14.96 -7.23 -15.75
C CYS A 74 -15.57 -6.61 -17.02
N PRO A 75 -14.81 -6.46 -18.12
CA PRO A 75 -15.33 -5.83 -19.32
C PRO A 75 -16.52 -6.65 -19.85
N HIS A 76 -17.57 -5.95 -20.26
CA HIS A 76 -18.70 -6.57 -20.97
C HIS A 76 -18.25 -6.91 -22.39
N CYS A 77 -18.22 -8.20 -22.72
CA CYS A 77 -17.99 -8.66 -24.07
C CYS A 77 -19.28 -8.61 -24.88
N ALA A 78 -19.19 -8.27 -26.17
CA ALA A 78 -20.30 -8.49 -27.10
C ALA A 78 -20.58 -10.00 -27.26
N LYS A 79 -21.81 -10.36 -27.64
CA LYS A 79 -22.26 -11.75 -27.75
C LYS A 79 -21.34 -12.62 -28.63
N ASP A 80 -20.78 -12.01 -29.68
CA ASP A 80 -19.94 -12.69 -30.68
C ASP A 80 -18.46 -12.27 -30.62
N ASP A 81 -18.04 -11.54 -29.58
CA ASP A 81 -16.62 -11.24 -29.35
C ASP A 81 -15.94 -12.43 -28.65
N PHE A 82 -15.70 -13.49 -29.41
CA PHE A 82 -15.09 -14.73 -28.92
C PHE A 82 -13.68 -14.50 -28.35
N LYS A 83 -12.97 -13.46 -28.82
CA LYS A 83 -11.64 -13.10 -28.31
C LYS A 83 -11.75 -12.52 -26.90
N CYS A 84 -12.65 -11.56 -26.68
CA CYS A 84 -12.97 -11.03 -25.36
C CYS A 84 -13.49 -12.13 -24.42
N ILE A 85 -14.44 -12.97 -24.88
CA ILE A 85 -15.01 -14.05 -24.08
C ILE A 85 -13.93 -15.05 -23.63
N LYS A 86 -12.99 -15.41 -24.53
CA LYS A 86 -11.89 -16.33 -24.20
C LYS A 86 -10.88 -15.70 -23.23
N GLN A 87 -10.57 -14.42 -23.42
CA GLN A 87 -9.62 -13.68 -22.59
C GLN A 87 -10.16 -13.39 -21.18
N PHE A 88 -11.42 -12.97 -21.07
CA PHE A 88 -12.05 -12.55 -19.82
C PHE A 88 -13.03 -13.58 -19.24
N GLY A 89 -13.23 -14.73 -19.88
CA GLY A 89 -14.09 -15.81 -19.38
C GLY A 89 -13.68 -16.34 -18.00
N ARG A 90 -12.41 -16.19 -17.60
CA ARG A 90 -11.92 -16.48 -16.24
C ARG A 90 -12.43 -15.47 -15.19
N CYS A 91 -12.67 -14.20 -15.58
CA CYS A 91 -13.24 -13.15 -14.74
C CYS A 91 -14.69 -13.50 -14.37
N ILE A 92 -15.49 -13.84 -15.40
CA ILE A 92 -16.91 -14.19 -15.26
C ILE A 92 -17.10 -15.49 -14.47
N ARG A 93 -16.24 -16.51 -14.69
CA ARG A 93 -16.29 -17.79 -13.96
C ARG A 93 -15.99 -17.63 -12.46
N LYS A 94 -15.05 -16.75 -12.08
CA LYS A 94 -14.71 -16.53 -10.66
C LYS A 94 -15.84 -15.85 -9.90
N GLN A 95 -16.52 -14.89 -10.52
CA GLN A 95 -17.64 -14.19 -9.87
C GLN A 95 -18.90 -15.07 -9.75
N ASN A 96 -19.15 -15.97 -10.72
CA ASN A 96 -20.43 -16.66 -10.83
C ASN A 96 -20.39 -18.17 -10.59
N CYS A 97 -19.21 -18.80 -10.45
CA CYS A 97 -19.12 -20.25 -10.51
C CYS A 97 -18.12 -20.86 -9.52
N ARG A 98 -18.64 -21.54 -8.49
CA ARG A 98 -17.83 -22.45 -7.66
C ARG A 98 -17.58 -23.74 -8.46
N ARG A 99 -16.33 -24.24 -8.47
CA ARG A 99 -15.85 -25.41 -9.25
C ARG A 99 -16.74 -26.67 -9.23
N ARG A 100 -17.66 -26.80 -8.28
CA ARG A 100 -18.53 -27.99 -8.09
C ARG A 100 -19.97 -27.84 -8.62
N LYS A 101 -20.36 -26.70 -9.23
CA LYS A 101 -21.70 -26.51 -9.81
C LYS A 101 -21.60 -26.04 -11.25
N PHE A 102 -21.71 -26.99 -12.19
CA PHE A 102 -21.91 -26.72 -13.61
C PHE A 102 -23.25 -27.33 -14.06
N PRO A 103 -24.09 -26.64 -14.84
CA PRO A 103 -23.91 -25.31 -15.43
C PRO A 103 -24.00 -24.16 -14.40
N CYS A 104 -23.24 -23.08 -14.64
CA CYS A 104 -23.21 -21.92 -13.75
C CYS A 104 -24.54 -21.14 -13.86
N VAL A 105 -25.42 -21.24 -12.86
CA VAL A 105 -26.69 -20.51 -12.82
C VAL A 105 -26.40 -19.06 -12.46
N SER A 106 -26.69 -18.11 -13.36
CA SER A 106 -26.45 -16.68 -13.16
C SER A 106 -27.45 -16.09 -12.15
N LYS A 107 -27.16 -16.25 -10.86
CA LYS A 107 -27.80 -15.44 -9.83
C LYS A 107 -26.89 -14.25 -9.56
N GLY A 108 -27.30 -13.09 -10.06
CA GLY A 108 -26.60 -11.82 -9.83
C GLY A 108 -26.40 -11.61 -8.34
N LEU A 109 -25.14 -11.60 -7.90
CA LEU A 109 -24.76 -11.25 -6.54
C LEU A 109 -23.43 -10.52 -6.58
N ALA A 110 -23.47 -9.33 -6.00
CA ALA A 110 -22.40 -8.36 -5.88
C ALA A 110 -21.07 -8.99 -5.44
N ALA A 111 -20.01 -8.64 -6.15
CA ALA A 111 -18.64 -8.95 -5.75
C ALA A 111 -18.33 -8.24 -4.42
N LYS A 112 -18.47 -8.96 -3.32
CA LYS A 112 -17.81 -8.63 -2.05
C LYS A 112 -16.44 -9.29 -2.05
N GLU A 113 -15.47 -8.62 -2.65
CA GLU A 113 -14.08 -8.82 -2.29
C GLU A 113 -13.57 -7.45 -1.86
N ASP A 114 -13.04 -7.38 -0.62
CA ASP A 114 -12.53 -6.16 0.00
C ASP A 114 -11.21 -5.73 -0.67
N PHE A 115 -11.32 -5.27 -1.91
CA PHE A 115 -10.25 -4.61 -2.61
C PHE A 115 -10.10 -3.21 -2.02
N GLY A 116 -9.01 -2.94 -1.30
CA GLY A 116 -8.71 -1.58 -0.86
C GLY A 116 -7.37 -1.45 -0.15
N LYS A 117 -6.94 -0.20 0.03
CA LYS A 117 -5.70 0.17 0.73
C LYS A 117 -6.03 1.08 1.91
N PHE A 118 -5.46 0.78 3.07
CA PHE A 118 -5.49 1.69 4.21
C PHE A 118 -4.49 2.82 3.97
N GLN A 119 -4.95 4.08 4.01
CA GLN A 119 -4.13 5.26 3.79
C GLN A 119 -4.42 6.33 4.85
N CYS A 120 -3.42 7.11 5.21
CA CYS A 120 -3.51 8.21 6.16
C CYS A 120 -3.12 9.53 5.50
N SER A 121 -3.86 10.59 5.83
CA SER A 121 -3.50 11.95 5.41
C SER A 121 -2.53 12.57 6.42
N VAL A 122 -1.36 12.98 5.94
CA VAL A 122 -0.34 13.66 6.77
C VAL A 122 -0.58 15.17 6.69
N PRO A 123 -0.58 15.90 7.82
CA PRO A 123 -0.81 17.34 7.82
C PRO A 123 0.16 18.10 6.91
N ASP A 124 -0.35 19.15 6.26
CA ASP A 124 0.47 20.03 5.43
C ASP A 124 1.55 20.73 6.25
N CYS A 125 2.63 21.10 5.56
CA CYS A 125 3.70 21.89 6.15
C CYS A 125 3.21 23.29 6.52
N PRO A 126 3.70 23.89 7.61
CA PRO A 126 3.47 25.29 7.91
C PRO A 126 3.92 26.16 6.72
N VAL A 127 3.13 27.16 6.38
CA VAL A 127 3.52 28.18 5.40
C VAL A 127 4.39 29.19 6.14
N GLU A 128 5.65 29.33 5.74
CA GLU A 128 6.56 30.38 6.24
C GLU A 128 6.19 31.77 5.70
#